data_AF-A0A5J4NX71-F1
#
_entry.id   AF-A0A5J4NX71-F1
#
_cell.length_a   1.000
_cell.length_b   1.000
_cell.length_c   1.000
_cell.angle_alpha   90.00
_cell.angle_beta   90.00
_cell.angle_gamma   90.00
#
_symmetry.space_group_name_H-M   'P 1'
#
loop_
_entity.id
_entity.type
_entity.pdbx_description
1 polymer ?
#
loop_
_entity_poly.entity_id
_entity_poly.type
_entity_poly.pdbx_seq_one_letter_code
_entity_poly.pdbx_strand_id
1 'polypeptide(L)'
;MFAIVGGCRPCFIATPCHFIRLLSASADKALLSKLRRTTGFTFSACKEALIRHNNDFDKAIAWLNEEAVRRGWDKAGKVSNRALSQGLLGVLQHRSNAVVIEVNCETDFVARNEQFQTFVANLTETVMNEFKSPTPAWRERAARLGKQLCQHIVGMNPRPGLEITEPNANPEEEQCLLLQPFFLDENIRVGEHLMRNDMILEDFIRIECGQDDSTVTCGAESPNENITSEN
;
A
#
# COMPACT_ATOMS: atom_id res chain seq x y z
N MET A 1 -58.41 -64.22 20.72
CA MET A 1 -57.65 -63.87 19.51
C MET A 1 -56.30 -63.30 19.94
N PHE A 2 -55.24 -63.44 19.14
CA PHE A 2 -53.87 -63.01 19.49
C PHE A 2 -53.81 -61.48 19.69
N ALA A 3 -53.03 -60.86 20.60
CA ALA A 3 -51.79 -61.20 21.33
C ALA A 3 -50.46 -60.82 20.64
N ILE A 4 -49.50 -60.39 21.48
CA ILE A 4 -48.10 -60.02 21.23
C ILE A 4 -47.83 -58.58 20.74
N VAL A 5 -46.87 -57.94 21.40
CA VAL A 5 -46.27 -56.62 21.11
C VAL A 5 -44.80 -56.85 20.77
N GLY A 6 -44.29 -56.20 19.71
CA GLY A 6 -42.86 -56.19 19.37
C GLY A 6 -42.62 -55.75 17.92
N GLY A 7 -41.49 -55.12 17.58
CA GLY A 7 -40.39 -54.68 18.43
C GLY A 7 -39.33 -53.90 17.64
N CYS A 8 -38.38 -53.26 18.33
CA CYS A 8 -37.34 -52.47 17.69
C CYS A 8 -36.27 -53.32 16.97
N ARG A 9 -35.67 -52.78 15.91
CA ARG A 9 -34.22 -52.87 15.66
C ARG A 9 -33.73 -51.71 14.78
N PRO A 10 -32.50 -51.20 14.98
CA PRO A 10 -31.98 -50.04 14.26
C PRO A 10 -31.22 -50.44 12.99
N CYS A 11 -30.96 -49.47 12.10
CA CYS A 11 -29.95 -49.61 11.05
C CYS A 11 -28.79 -48.63 11.31
N PHE A 12 -27.59 -49.16 11.46
CA PHE A 12 -26.36 -48.39 11.64
C PHE A 12 -25.75 -48.06 10.27
N ILE A 13 -25.54 -46.78 9.97
CA ILE A 13 -24.48 -46.34 9.05
C ILE A 13 -23.67 -45.28 9.81
N ALA A 14 -22.62 -45.74 10.47
CA ALA A 14 -21.76 -44.90 11.30
C ALA A 14 -20.64 -44.27 10.47
N THR A 15 -20.96 -43.23 9.70
CA THR A 15 -19.92 -42.31 9.20
C THR A 15 -19.31 -41.59 10.42
N PRO A 16 -17.99 -41.67 10.66
CA PRO A 16 -17.36 -41.05 11.82
C PRO A 16 -17.25 -39.54 11.61
N CYS A 17 -18.34 -38.81 11.90
CA CYS A 17 -18.33 -37.36 11.99
C CYS A 17 -17.22 -36.92 12.95
N HIS A 18 -16.15 -36.33 12.41
CA HIS A 18 -15.03 -35.78 13.18
C HIS A 18 -15.39 -34.51 13.99
N PHE A 19 -16.68 -34.33 14.27
CA PHE A 19 -17.22 -33.36 15.22
C PHE A 19 -16.99 -33.86 16.66
N ILE A 20 -15.71 -34.10 16.98
CA ILE A 20 -15.26 -34.49 18.32
C ILE A 20 -15.73 -33.43 19.31
N ARG A 21 -16.32 -33.89 20.42
CA ARG A 21 -16.85 -33.11 21.52
C ARG A 21 -15.88 -32.00 21.98
N LEU A 22 -16.04 -30.78 21.47
CA LEU A 22 -15.44 -29.58 22.08
C LEU A 22 -16.28 -29.13 23.29
N LEU A 23 -16.54 -30.07 24.21
CA LEU A 23 -17.29 -29.82 25.43
C LEU A 23 -16.44 -28.98 26.39
N SER A 24 -16.85 -27.73 26.58
CA SER A 24 -16.38 -26.85 27.67
C SER A 24 -14.87 -26.53 27.71
N ALA A 25 -14.20 -26.49 26.56
CA ALA A 25 -12.87 -25.86 26.47
C ALA A 25 -13.03 -24.33 26.59
N SER A 26 -12.88 -23.78 27.80
CA SER A 26 -12.87 -22.35 28.04
C SER A 26 -11.46 -21.76 27.91
N ALA A 27 -11.30 -20.79 27.02
CA ALA A 27 -10.16 -19.88 27.08
C ALA A 27 -10.23 -19.06 28.37
N ASP A 28 -9.11 -18.91 29.07
CA ASP A 28 -9.01 -18.02 30.22
C ASP A 28 -9.26 -16.56 29.80
N LYS A 29 -10.08 -15.86 30.56
CA LYS A 29 -10.46 -14.46 30.33
C LYS A 29 -9.26 -13.52 30.49
N ALA A 30 -8.34 -13.80 31.41
CA ALA A 30 -7.17 -12.97 31.62
C ALA A 30 -6.18 -13.10 30.46
N LEU A 31 -5.80 -14.34 30.09
CA LEU A 31 -4.96 -14.61 28.92
C LEU A 31 -5.60 -14.14 27.61
N LEU A 32 -6.91 -14.30 27.42
CA LEU A 32 -7.63 -13.81 26.23
C LEU A 32 -7.63 -12.28 26.11
N SER A 33 -7.77 -11.57 27.24
CA SER A 33 -7.63 -10.11 27.28
C SER A 33 -6.19 -9.66 26.98
N LYS A 34 -5.19 -10.33 27.56
CA LYS A 34 -3.76 -10.08 27.30
C LYS A 34 -3.43 -10.31 25.83
N LEU A 35 -3.75 -11.49 25.29
CA LEU A 35 -3.43 -11.92 23.92
C LEU A 35 -4.00 -10.96 22.88
N ARG A 36 -5.27 -10.54 23.05
CA ARG A 36 -5.91 -9.55 22.15
C ARG A 36 -5.25 -8.17 22.24
N ARG A 37 -4.83 -7.72 23.43
CA ARG A 37 -4.13 -6.44 23.61
C ARG A 37 -2.71 -6.45 23.02
N THR A 38 -2.01 -7.57 23.11
CA THR A 38 -0.65 -7.73 22.57
C THR A 38 -0.63 -7.87 21.04
N THR A 39 -1.61 -8.58 20.46
CA THR A 39 -1.58 -8.98 19.04
C THR A 39 -2.56 -8.23 18.12
N GLY A 40 -3.56 -7.54 18.68
CA GLY A 40 -4.60 -6.85 17.90
C GLY A 40 -5.63 -7.75 17.20
N PHE A 41 -5.41 -9.07 17.14
CA PHE A 41 -6.30 -10.01 16.43
C PHE A 41 -7.74 -10.02 16.97
N THR A 42 -8.66 -10.53 16.14
CA THR A 42 -10.08 -10.60 16.50
C THR A 42 -10.29 -11.48 17.75
N PHE A 43 -11.29 -11.14 18.56
CA PHE A 43 -11.59 -11.86 19.80
C PHE A 43 -11.84 -13.36 19.57
N SER A 44 -12.52 -13.70 18.46
CA SER A 44 -12.79 -15.08 18.07
C SER A 44 -11.50 -15.84 17.71
N ALA A 45 -10.56 -15.23 16.98
CA ALA A 45 -9.28 -15.85 16.66
C ALA A 45 -8.41 -16.05 17.91
N CYS A 46 -8.34 -15.05 18.80
CA CYS A 46 -7.61 -15.17 20.06
C CYS A 46 -8.19 -16.28 20.96
N LYS A 47 -9.52 -16.43 20.97
CA LYS A 47 -10.22 -17.50 21.71
C LYS A 47 -9.97 -18.87 21.07
N GLU A 48 -10.00 -18.95 19.74
CA GLU A 48 -9.69 -20.16 18.97
C GLU A 48 -8.27 -20.66 19.26
N ALA A 49 -7.28 -19.75 19.23
CA ALA A 49 -5.88 -20.04 19.52
C ALA A 49 -5.68 -20.62 20.93
N LEU A 50 -6.18 -19.92 21.96
CA LEU A 50 -6.07 -20.39 23.36
C LEU A 50 -6.77 -21.72 23.59
N ILE A 51 -7.89 -22.00 22.92
CA ILE A 51 -8.57 -23.31 23.01
C ILE A 51 -7.74 -24.40 22.34
N ARG A 52 -7.21 -24.17 21.14
CA ARG A 52 -6.38 -25.14 20.39
C ARG A 52 -5.09 -25.50 21.13
N HIS A 53 -4.50 -24.55 21.86
CA HIS A 53 -3.22 -24.72 22.55
C HIS A 53 -3.34 -24.82 24.08
N ASN A 54 -4.52 -25.19 24.61
CA ASN A 54 -4.75 -25.43 26.06
C ASN A 54 -4.34 -24.25 26.97
N ASN A 55 -4.60 -23.02 26.52
CA ASN A 55 -4.20 -21.74 27.13
C ASN A 55 -2.69 -21.45 27.18
N ASP A 56 -1.86 -22.19 26.43
CA ASP A 56 -0.46 -21.83 26.19
C ASP A 56 -0.38 -20.51 25.39
N PHE A 57 0.18 -19.47 26.01
CA PHE A 57 0.19 -18.11 25.47
C PHE A 57 1.11 -17.96 24.25
N ASP A 58 2.29 -18.56 24.30
CA ASP A 58 3.33 -18.37 23.27
C ASP A 58 3.01 -19.23 22.04
N LYS A 59 2.50 -20.46 22.24
CA LYS A 59 1.95 -21.27 21.13
C LYS A 59 0.71 -20.63 20.50
N ALA A 60 -0.14 -19.97 21.30
CA ALA A 60 -1.28 -19.23 20.75
C ALA A 60 -0.83 -18.02 19.91
N ILE A 61 0.26 -17.32 20.26
CA ILE A 61 0.84 -16.27 19.41
C ILE A 61 1.42 -16.85 18.11
N ALA A 62 2.22 -17.92 18.20
CA ALA A 62 2.81 -18.56 17.02
C ALA A 62 1.72 -19.01 16.02
N TRP A 63 0.71 -19.73 16.51
CA TRP A 63 -0.41 -20.18 15.68
C TRP A 63 -1.25 -19.02 15.11
N LEU A 64 -1.44 -17.93 15.87
CA LEU A 64 -2.12 -16.74 15.35
C LEU A 64 -1.36 -16.11 14.19
N ASN A 65 -0.03 -16.05 14.25
CA ASN A 65 0.80 -15.51 13.19
C ASN A 65 0.81 -16.41 11.94
N GLU A 66 0.99 -17.72 12.11
CA GLU A 66 0.90 -18.72 11.03
C GLU A 66 -0.46 -18.69 10.33
N GLU A 67 -1.55 -18.72 11.10
CA GLU A 67 -2.92 -18.71 10.58
C GLU A 67 -3.29 -17.33 10.01
N ALA A 68 -2.68 -16.23 10.47
CA ALA A 68 -2.85 -14.91 9.87
C ALA A 68 -2.18 -14.80 8.49
N VAL A 69 -0.96 -15.34 8.33
CA VAL A 69 -0.32 -15.45 7.01
C VAL A 69 -1.18 -16.32 6.09
N ARG A 70 -1.58 -17.51 6.55
CA ARG A 70 -2.37 -18.47 5.75
C ARG A 70 -3.75 -17.91 5.34
N ARG A 71 -4.51 -17.34 6.29
CA ARG A 71 -5.79 -16.66 6.01
C ARG A 71 -5.59 -15.34 5.23
N GLY A 72 -4.41 -14.74 5.30
CA GLY A 72 -4.01 -13.56 4.54
C GLY A 72 -3.99 -13.85 3.03
N TRP A 73 -3.22 -14.84 2.60
CA TRP A 73 -3.19 -15.30 1.21
C TRP A 73 -4.58 -15.74 0.71
N ASP A 74 -5.30 -16.56 1.51
CA ASP A 74 -6.67 -16.98 1.23
C ASP A 74 -7.64 -15.80 0.98
N LYS A 75 -7.38 -14.64 1.60
CA LYS A 75 -8.25 -13.47 1.51
C LYS A 75 -7.78 -12.50 0.42
N ALA A 76 -6.48 -12.30 0.24
CA ALA A 76 -5.89 -11.42 -0.77
C ALA A 76 -6.41 -11.75 -2.18
N GLY A 77 -6.29 -13.02 -2.59
CA GLY A 77 -6.82 -13.51 -3.88
C GLY A 77 -8.35 -13.53 -4.00
N LYS A 78 -9.09 -13.10 -2.98
CA LYS A 78 -10.56 -12.93 -3.00
C LYS A 78 -10.99 -11.44 -2.91
N VAL A 79 -10.05 -10.52 -2.70
CA VAL A 79 -10.30 -9.06 -2.66
C VAL A 79 -9.54 -8.30 -3.75
N SER A 80 -8.69 -8.96 -4.54
CA SER A 80 -7.98 -8.41 -5.69
C SER A 80 -8.86 -7.68 -6.70
N ASN A 81 -10.11 -8.11 -6.86
CA ASN A 81 -11.04 -7.56 -7.85
C ASN A 81 -11.86 -6.38 -7.30
N ARG A 82 -11.41 -5.74 -6.20
CA ARG A 82 -12.00 -4.52 -5.65
C ARG A 82 -11.22 -3.31 -6.16
N ALA A 83 -11.90 -2.18 -6.35
CA ALA A 83 -11.23 -0.91 -6.58
C ALA A 83 -10.41 -0.50 -5.33
N LEU A 84 -9.16 -0.07 -5.54
CA LEU A 84 -8.25 0.38 -4.48
C LEU A 84 -7.83 1.85 -4.73
N SER A 85 -8.82 2.73 -4.91
CA SER A 85 -8.61 4.14 -5.25
C SER A 85 -8.20 5.04 -4.06
N GLN A 86 -7.69 4.45 -2.99
CA GLN A 86 -7.16 5.14 -1.80
C GLN A 86 -5.81 4.50 -1.44
N GLY A 87 -4.96 5.19 -0.68
CA GLY A 87 -3.61 4.66 -0.38
C GLY A 87 -2.67 5.73 0.16
N LEU A 88 -1.38 5.49 0.01
CA LEU A 88 -0.31 6.45 0.29
C LEU A 88 0.71 6.45 -0.85
N LEU A 89 1.31 7.62 -1.08
CA LEU A 89 2.54 7.77 -1.85
C LEU A 89 3.73 7.84 -0.89
N GLY A 90 4.59 6.83 -0.94
CA GLY A 90 5.91 6.86 -0.31
C GLY A 90 6.88 7.60 -1.23
N VAL A 91 7.43 8.72 -0.78
CA VAL A 91 8.37 9.55 -1.55
C VAL A 91 9.68 9.68 -0.77
N LEU A 92 10.79 9.31 -1.39
CA LEU A 92 12.13 9.46 -0.81
C LEU A 92 13.11 9.94 -1.89
N GLN A 93 13.92 10.95 -1.56
CA GLN A 93 15.04 11.40 -2.39
C GLN A 93 16.35 11.11 -1.67
N HIS A 94 17.30 10.51 -2.37
CA HIS A 94 18.69 10.43 -1.95
C HIS A 94 19.62 10.93 -3.07
N ARG A 95 20.11 12.17 -2.90
CA ARG A 95 21.05 12.82 -3.83
C ARG A 95 20.42 12.99 -5.23
N SER A 96 21.01 12.36 -6.25
CA SER A 96 20.52 12.33 -7.63
C SER A 96 19.26 11.46 -7.82
N ASN A 97 18.98 10.56 -6.87
CA ASN A 97 17.99 9.52 -7.06
C ASN A 97 16.71 9.86 -6.29
N ALA A 98 15.56 9.66 -6.91
CA ALA A 98 14.25 9.75 -6.27
C ALA A 98 13.50 8.44 -6.48
N VAL A 99 12.78 8.01 -5.45
CA VAL A 99 11.88 6.86 -5.47
C VAL A 99 10.50 7.36 -5.05
N VAL A 100 9.50 7.06 -5.86
CA VAL A 100 8.08 7.21 -5.52
C VAL A 100 7.44 5.83 -5.63
N ILE A 101 6.68 5.43 -4.61
CA ILE A 101 5.92 4.17 -4.59
C ILE A 101 4.49 4.49 -4.18
N GLU A 102 3.52 4.07 -4.97
CA GLU A 102 2.13 4.04 -4.54
C GLU A 102 1.82 2.70 -3.85
N VAL A 103 1.10 2.77 -2.73
CA VAL A 103 0.57 1.58 -2.05
C VAL A 103 -0.91 1.77 -1.76
N ASN A 104 -1.72 1.07 -2.54
CA ASN A 104 -3.17 1.20 -2.57
C ASN A 104 -3.88 0.36 -1.49
N CYS A 105 -5.11 0.77 -1.15
CA CYS A 105 -5.97 0.16 -0.16
C CYS A 105 -7.45 0.50 -0.43
N GLU A 106 -8.37 -0.20 0.25
CA GLU A 106 -9.82 -0.08 0.00
C GLU A 106 -10.44 1.18 0.64
N THR A 107 -9.81 1.81 1.65
CA THR A 107 -10.34 3.00 2.36
C THR A 107 -9.24 3.85 2.99
N ASP A 108 -9.50 5.16 3.13
CA ASP A 108 -8.63 6.13 3.82
C ASP A 108 -8.32 5.77 5.29
N PHE A 109 -9.24 5.07 5.97
CA PHE A 109 -9.03 4.52 7.32
C PHE A 109 -7.85 3.54 7.39
N VAL A 110 -7.53 2.84 6.29
CA VAL A 110 -6.34 1.97 6.21
C VAL A 110 -5.09 2.81 5.94
N ALA A 111 -5.15 3.75 4.99
CA ALA A 111 -4.05 4.66 4.68
C ALA A 111 -3.58 5.48 5.90
N ARG A 112 -4.51 5.94 6.75
CA ARG A 112 -4.20 6.66 8.00
C ARG A 112 -3.70 5.79 9.15
N ASN A 113 -3.60 4.46 8.98
CA ASN A 113 -3.08 3.59 10.03
C ASN A 113 -1.54 3.73 10.16
N GLU A 114 -1.04 3.82 11.38
CA GLU A 114 0.41 3.96 11.66
C GLU A 114 1.22 2.77 11.11
N GLN A 115 0.72 1.53 11.23
CA GLN A 115 1.39 0.35 10.71
C GLN A 115 1.45 0.34 9.17
N PHE A 116 0.43 0.88 8.52
CA PHE A 116 0.40 1.04 7.05
C PHE A 116 1.40 2.12 6.61
N GLN A 117 1.41 3.28 7.27
CA GLN A 117 2.41 4.33 7.04
C GLN A 117 3.85 3.80 7.23
N THR A 118 4.12 3.05 8.30
CA THR A 118 5.42 2.42 8.54
C THR A 118 5.77 1.40 7.46
N PHE A 119 4.82 0.59 6.99
CA PHE A 119 5.04 -0.35 5.89
C PHE A 119 5.45 0.37 4.60
N VAL A 120 4.72 1.43 4.21
CA VAL A 120 5.03 2.21 3.00
C VAL A 120 6.40 2.92 3.12
N ALA A 121 6.71 3.49 4.29
CA ALA A 121 8.01 4.10 4.55
C ALA A 121 9.16 3.09 4.42
N ASN A 122 9.05 1.92 5.08
CA ASN A 122 10.06 0.86 5.04
C ASN A 122 10.25 0.30 3.61
N LEU A 123 9.16 0.16 2.84
CA LEU A 123 9.21 -0.27 1.44
C LEU A 123 9.96 0.76 0.57
N THR A 124 9.68 2.05 0.77
CA THR A 124 10.32 3.15 0.04
C THR A 124 11.82 3.25 0.38
N GLU A 125 12.20 3.09 1.64
CA GLU A 125 13.61 3.02 2.04
C GLU A 125 14.30 1.77 1.45
N THR A 126 13.64 0.61 1.48
CA THR A 126 14.18 -0.63 0.91
C THR A 126 14.49 -0.47 -0.58
N VAL A 127 13.55 0.06 -1.37
CA VAL A 127 13.79 0.30 -2.81
C VAL A 127 14.88 1.35 -3.04
N MET A 128 14.92 2.43 -2.26
CA MET A 128 16.00 3.43 -2.33
C MET A 128 17.39 2.87 -1.98
N ASN A 129 17.47 1.80 -1.18
CA ASN A 129 18.75 1.18 -0.82
C ASN A 129 19.43 0.49 -2.00
N GLU A 130 18.68 -0.13 -2.92
CA GLU A 130 19.21 -0.82 -4.10
C GLU A 130 19.89 0.15 -5.08
N PHE A 131 19.38 1.37 -5.23
CA PHE A 131 19.87 2.35 -6.21
C PHE A 131 21.08 3.18 -5.74
N LYS A 132 21.70 2.89 -4.59
CA LYS A 132 22.74 3.75 -3.98
C LYS A 132 24.06 3.82 -4.78
N SER A 133 24.19 4.86 -5.60
CA SER A 133 25.44 5.22 -6.30
C SER A 133 26.33 6.18 -5.49
N PRO A 134 27.67 6.12 -5.64
CA PRO A 134 28.58 7.11 -5.05
C PRO A 134 28.49 8.45 -5.77
N THR A 135 28.48 9.57 -5.04
CA THR A 135 28.18 10.91 -5.62
C THR A 135 29.01 12.04 -4.96
N PRO A 136 29.49 13.04 -5.73
CA PRO A 136 30.05 14.28 -5.21
C PRO A 136 28.99 15.23 -4.60
N ALA A 137 29.40 16.40 -4.08
CA ALA A 137 28.56 17.27 -3.25
C ALA A 137 28.13 18.60 -3.93
N TRP A 138 26.82 18.76 -4.22
CA TRP A 138 26.11 19.98 -4.69
C TRP A 138 24.58 19.76 -4.63
N ARG A 139 23.62 20.72 -4.69
CA ARG A 139 23.52 22.20 -4.50
C ARG A 139 22.40 22.40 -3.46
N GLU A 140 22.61 22.90 -2.23
CA GLU A 140 21.49 23.12 -1.26
C GLU A 140 20.42 24.09 -1.81
N ARG A 141 20.84 25.07 -2.62
CA ARG A 141 19.96 25.99 -3.36
C ARG A 141 18.98 25.27 -4.29
N ALA A 142 19.37 24.14 -4.88
CA ALA A 142 18.51 23.36 -5.77
C ALA A 142 17.38 22.65 -5.00
N ALA A 143 17.66 22.14 -3.80
CA ALA A 143 16.62 21.50 -2.97
C ALA A 143 15.48 22.49 -2.59
N ARG A 144 15.82 23.76 -2.31
CA ARG A 144 14.81 24.79 -2.02
C ARG A 144 13.94 25.11 -3.24
N LEU A 145 14.55 25.32 -4.41
CA LEU A 145 13.80 25.64 -5.62
C LEU A 145 13.01 24.43 -6.15
N GLY A 146 13.59 23.23 -6.09
CA GLY A 146 12.89 21.97 -6.35
C GLY A 146 11.62 21.83 -5.50
N LYS A 147 11.69 22.10 -4.19
CA LYS A 147 10.49 22.10 -3.33
C LYS A 147 9.41 23.08 -3.81
N GLN A 148 9.78 24.29 -4.23
CA GLN A 148 8.83 25.27 -4.75
C GLN A 148 8.17 24.80 -6.06
N LEU A 149 8.95 24.19 -6.96
CA LEU A 149 8.46 23.62 -8.21
C LEU A 149 7.51 22.44 -7.94
N CYS A 150 7.85 21.52 -7.04
CA CYS A 150 6.97 20.43 -6.63
C CYS A 150 5.66 20.95 -6.03
N GLN A 151 5.69 22.01 -5.20
CA GLN A 151 4.48 22.62 -4.65
C GLN A 151 3.58 23.20 -5.76
N HIS A 152 4.17 23.89 -6.74
CA HIS A 152 3.44 24.41 -7.90
C HIS A 152 2.87 23.29 -8.79
N ILE A 153 3.66 22.27 -9.14
CA ILE A 153 3.23 21.12 -9.97
C ILE A 153 2.07 20.35 -9.30
N VAL A 154 2.14 20.13 -7.99
CA VAL A 154 1.06 19.46 -7.24
C VAL A 154 -0.23 20.30 -7.25
N GLY A 155 -0.13 21.62 -7.06
CA GLY A 155 -1.27 22.53 -7.00
C GLY A 155 -1.89 22.90 -8.35
N MET A 156 -1.09 23.04 -9.41
CA MET A 156 -1.52 23.53 -10.74
C MET A 156 -1.71 22.42 -11.78
N ASN A 157 -1.35 21.17 -11.46
CA ASN A 157 -1.54 19.98 -12.29
C ASN A 157 -1.25 20.20 -13.80
N PRO A 158 -0.04 20.63 -14.19
CA PRO A 158 0.35 20.79 -15.59
C PRO A 158 0.29 19.48 -16.38
N ARG A 159 0.15 19.58 -17.71
CA ARG A 159 0.34 18.44 -18.62
C ARG A 159 1.77 17.89 -18.46
N PRO A 160 1.96 16.55 -18.38
CA PRO A 160 3.29 15.94 -18.34
C PRO A 160 4.22 16.40 -19.48
N GLY A 161 5.52 16.46 -19.19
CA GLY A 161 6.56 16.89 -20.12
C GLY A 161 6.72 18.41 -20.24
N LEU A 162 7.81 18.84 -20.89
CA LEU A 162 8.26 20.24 -20.95
C LEU A 162 8.12 20.90 -22.34
N GLU A 163 7.36 20.26 -23.25
CA GLU A 163 7.06 20.82 -24.57
C GLU A 163 6.27 22.13 -24.45
N ILE A 164 6.83 23.20 -25.03
CA ILE A 164 6.25 24.55 -25.04
C ILE A 164 5.21 24.63 -26.17
N THR A 165 3.95 24.82 -25.80
CA THR A 165 2.83 25.05 -26.71
C THR A 165 2.65 26.55 -27.01
N GLU A 166 1.69 26.89 -27.88
CA GLU A 166 1.15 28.26 -27.88
C GLU A 166 0.53 28.56 -26.49
N PRO A 167 0.70 29.78 -25.94
CA PRO A 167 0.14 30.12 -24.63
C PRO A 167 -1.39 30.12 -24.63
N ASN A 168 -2.01 29.64 -23.55
CA ASN A 168 -3.47 29.70 -23.42
C ASN A 168 -3.95 31.16 -23.35
N ALA A 169 -5.07 31.46 -24.01
CA ALA A 169 -5.76 32.74 -23.96
C ALA A 169 -6.27 33.09 -22.55
N ASN A 170 -6.59 32.08 -21.73
CA ASN A 170 -6.78 32.24 -20.29
C ASN A 170 -5.55 31.72 -19.53
N PRO A 171 -4.77 32.58 -18.82
CA PRO A 171 -3.62 32.15 -18.02
C PRO A 171 -3.97 31.18 -16.88
N GLU A 172 -5.22 31.18 -16.38
CA GLU A 172 -5.68 30.25 -15.34
C GLU A 172 -5.88 28.82 -15.88
N GLU A 173 -6.11 28.68 -17.19
CA GLU A 173 -6.26 27.41 -17.89
C GLU A 173 -4.96 26.97 -18.60
N GLU A 174 -3.83 27.62 -18.31
CA GLU A 174 -2.53 27.23 -18.87
C GLU A 174 -2.13 25.84 -18.35
N GLN A 175 -1.62 24.99 -19.25
CA GLN A 175 -1.28 23.58 -18.96
C GLN A 175 0.19 23.26 -19.25
N CYS A 176 0.89 24.10 -20.03
CA CYS A 176 2.33 23.98 -20.18
C CYS A 176 3.03 24.53 -18.93
N LEU A 177 3.67 23.67 -18.12
CA LEU A 177 4.32 24.04 -16.85
C LEU A 177 5.19 25.30 -16.97
N LEU A 178 6.03 25.40 -18.00
CA LEU A 178 6.95 26.53 -18.18
C LEU A 178 6.22 27.87 -18.44
N LEU A 179 4.99 27.81 -18.95
CA LEU A 179 4.14 28.96 -19.24
C LEU A 179 3.20 29.32 -18.08
N GLN A 180 2.91 28.42 -17.13
CA GLN A 180 1.99 28.69 -16.02
C GLN A 180 2.47 29.88 -15.15
N PRO A 181 1.55 30.72 -14.62
CA PRO A 181 1.86 31.68 -13.55
C PRO A 181 2.39 30.95 -12.31
N PHE A 182 3.46 31.45 -11.71
CA PHE A 182 4.13 30.73 -10.63
C PHE A 182 3.37 30.85 -9.30
N PHE A 183 3.08 29.72 -8.66
CA PHE A 183 2.17 29.62 -7.50
C PHE A 183 2.60 30.41 -6.25
N LEU A 184 3.87 30.84 -6.17
CA LEU A 184 4.37 31.67 -5.05
C LEU A 184 4.61 33.14 -5.45
N ASP A 185 4.47 33.50 -6.73
CA ASP A 185 4.53 34.86 -7.27
C ASP A 185 3.88 34.88 -8.66
N GLU A 186 2.59 35.16 -8.72
CA GLU A 186 1.79 35.12 -9.97
C GLU A 186 2.25 36.15 -11.02
N ASN A 187 3.09 37.11 -10.64
CA ASN A 187 3.65 38.12 -11.54
C ASN A 187 4.71 37.54 -12.51
N ILE A 188 5.16 36.30 -12.31
CA ILE A 188 6.17 35.63 -13.13
C ILE A 188 5.70 34.25 -13.57
N ARG A 189 6.21 33.77 -14.72
CA ARG A 189 5.97 32.39 -15.19
C ARG A 189 7.04 31.45 -14.63
N VAL A 190 6.74 30.15 -14.51
CA VAL A 190 7.68 29.13 -14.00
C VAL A 190 8.99 29.12 -14.79
N GLY A 191 8.94 29.19 -16.12
CA GLY A 191 10.13 29.26 -16.96
C GLY A 191 11.02 30.47 -16.65
N GLU A 192 10.42 31.61 -16.32
CA GLU A 192 11.16 32.79 -15.91
C GLU A 192 11.78 32.63 -14.51
N HIS A 193 11.05 32.03 -13.56
CA HIS A 193 11.57 31.75 -12.21
C HIS A 193 12.77 30.78 -12.23
N LEU A 194 12.74 29.79 -13.12
CA LEU A 194 13.86 28.89 -13.42
C LEU A 194 15.07 29.66 -13.97
N MET A 195 14.87 30.46 -15.02
CA MET A 195 15.91 31.29 -15.64
C MET A 195 16.54 32.27 -14.65
N ARG A 196 15.74 32.96 -13.82
CA ARG A 196 16.18 33.89 -12.77
C ARG A 196 17.02 33.23 -11.66
N ASN A 197 17.13 31.89 -11.63
CA ASN A 197 17.86 31.13 -10.60
C ASN A 197 18.99 30.25 -11.13
N ASP A 198 19.37 30.39 -12.40
CA ASP A 198 20.39 29.56 -13.07
C ASP A 198 20.07 28.06 -12.94
N MET A 199 18.83 27.69 -13.25
CA MET A 199 18.39 26.29 -13.29
C MET A 199 17.66 25.96 -14.59
N ILE A 200 17.88 24.75 -15.07
CA ILE A 200 17.13 24.09 -16.13
C ILE A 200 16.29 23.00 -15.44
N LEU A 201 15.05 22.83 -15.88
CA LEU A 201 14.22 21.67 -15.52
C LEU A 201 14.36 20.67 -16.68
N GLU A 202 14.74 19.43 -16.38
CA GLU A 202 14.98 18.39 -17.39
C GLU A 202 13.72 17.57 -17.67
N ASP A 203 12.98 17.22 -16.62
CA ASP A 203 11.67 16.57 -16.67
C ASP A 203 10.91 16.78 -15.34
N PHE A 204 9.64 16.39 -15.26
CA PHE A 204 8.91 16.25 -14.00
C PHE A 204 7.87 15.12 -14.06
N ILE A 205 7.61 14.49 -12.91
CA ILE A 205 6.54 13.50 -12.75
C ILE A 205 5.61 13.96 -11.63
N ARG A 206 4.30 13.94 -11.89
CA ARG A 206 3.24 14.11 -10.88
C ARG A 206 2.50 12.77 -10.76
N ILE A 207 2.37 12.26 -9.54
CA ILE A 207 1.59 11.06 -9.22
C ILE A 207 0.54 11.44 -8.18
N GLU A 208 -0.65 10.89 -8.30
CA GLU A 208 -1.80 11.13 -7.42
C GLU A 208 -2.50 9.79 -7.17
N CYS A 209 -2.78 9.49 -5.90
CA CYS A 209 -3.18 8.15 -5.50
C CYS A 209 -4.55 7.76 -6.08
N GLY A 210 -4.59 6.60 -6.76
CA GLY A 210 -5.77 6.10 -7.45
C GLY A 210 -5.98 6.64 -8.86
N GLN A 211 -4.97 7.26 -9.49
CA GLN A 211 -4.94 7.43 -10.96
C GLN A 211 -4.57 6.12 -11.66
N ASP A 212 -5.02 5.95 -12.91
CA ASP A 212 -4.66 4.80 -13.74
C ASP A 212 -3.23 4.95 -14.32
N ASP A 213 -2.43 3.88 -14.30
CA ASP A 213 -1.00 3.87 -14.72
C ASP A 213 -0.73 4.47 -16.13
N SER A 214 -1.75 4.53 -16.99
CA SER A 214 -1.67 5.01 -18.37
C SER A 214 -1.29 6.50 -18.51
N THR A 215 -1.34 7.29 -17.43
CA THR A 215 -0.94 8.71 -17.41
C THR A 215 0.52 8.95 -16.99
N VAL A 216 1.20 7.95 -16.42
CA VAL A 216 2.52 8.13 -15.79
C VAL A 216 3.63 7.84 -16.80
N THR A 217 3.99 8.85 -17.60
CA THR A 217 5.10 8.77 -18.57
C THR A 217 6.48 8.84 -17.89
N CYS A 218 6.87 7.78 -17.19
CA CYS A 218 8.25 7.62 -16.72
C CYS A 218 9.21 7.49 -17.90
N GLY A 219 10.17 8.41 -18.06
CA GLY A 219 11.23 8.35 -19.08
C GLY A 219 12.29 7.24 -18.88
N ALA A 220 11.96 6.17 -18.13
CA ALA A 220 12.83 5.03 -17.90
C ALA A 220 12.39 3.86 -18.81
N GLU A 221 13.30 3.38 -19.66
CA GLU A 221 13.05 2.18 -20.45
C GLU A 221 12.79 0.98 -19.52
N SER A 222 11.64 0.32 -19.72
CA SER A 222 11.30 -0.90 -18.98
C SER A 222 12.41 -1.95 -19.15
N PRO A 223 12.89 -2.59 -18.06
CA PRO A 223 13.72 -3.78 -18.19
C PRO A 223 13.01 -4.80 -19.07
N ASN A 224 13.66 -5.24 -20.14
CA ASN A 224 13.04 -6.14 -21.12
C ASN A 224 12.67 -7.48 -20.46
N GLU A 225 11.38 -7.72 -20.21
CA GLU A 225 10.85 -9.00 -19.74
C GLU A 225 10.82 -10.08 -20.86
N ASN A 226 11.96 -10.27 -21.52
CA ASN A 226 12.21 -11.46 -22.34
C ASN A 226 12.76 -12.60 -21.47
N ILE A 227 12.00 -12.98 -20.44
CA ILE A 227 12.18 -14.27 -19.77
C ILE A 227 11.52 -15.33 -20.67
N THR A 228 12.28 -15.79 -21.67
CA THR A 228 11.88 -16.87 -22.56
C THR A 228 11.67 -18.16 -21.76
N SER A 229 10.43 -18.63 -21.69
CA SER A 229 10.08 -19.91 -21.09
C SER A 229 10.44 -21.07 -22.03
N GLU A 230 11.69 -21.54 -21.97
CA GLU A 230 12.13 -22.74 -22.68
C GLU A 230 12.77 -23.77 -21.74
N ASN A 231 12.14 -24.96 -21.70
CA ASN A 231 12.64 -26.27 -21.23
C ASN A 231 13.06 -26.41 -19.76
#